data_AF-A0A256Z4G2-F1
#
_entry.id   AF-A0A256Z4G2-F1
#
_cell.length_a   1.000
_cell.length_b   1.000
_cell.length_c   1.000
_cell.angle_alpha   90.00
_cell.angle_beta   90.00
_cell.angle_gamma   90.00
#
_symmetry.space_group_name_H-M   'P 1'
#
loop_
_entity.id
_entity.type
_entity.pdbx_description
1 polymer ?
#
loop_
_entity_poly.entity_id
_entity_poly.type
_entity_poly.pdbx_seq_one_letter_code
_entity_poly.pdbx_strand_id
1 'polypeptide(L)' 'MGEAEFSPKLGERVPDFEAQTTKDVIRFYDILRQGFWVLLFSHPAPSTPVCTSEFIAFAQNYNEFKKKAHSRYS' A
#
# COMPACT_ATOMS: atom_id res chain seq x y z
N MET A 1 -2.84 -28.58 -3.68
CA MET A 1 -3.12 -27.46 -4.59
C MET A 1 -2.24 -26.32 -4.10
N GLY A 2 -1.09 -26.09 -4.74
CA GLY A 2 -0.14 -25.07 -4.28
C GLY A 2 -0.72 -23.70 -4.56
N GLU A 3 -0.87 -22.89 -3.52
CA GLU A 3 -1.14 -21.46 -3.70
C GLU A 3 0.06 -20.87 -4.46
N ALA A 4 -0.20 -20.09 -5.51
CA ALA A 4 0.86 -19.44 -6.24
C ALA A 4 1.53 -18.41 -5.31
N GLU A 5 2.70 -18.77 -4.79
CA GLU A 5 3.51 -17.90 -3.94
C GLU A 5 4.08 -16.75 -4.78
N PHE A 6 3.35 -15.64 -4.85
CA PHE A 6 3.85 -14.42 -5.46
C PHE A 6 4.93 -13.82 -4.54
N SER A 7 6.19 -13.98 -4.93
CA SER A 7 7.34 -13.37 -4.25
C SER A 7 7.75 -12.09 -4.99
N PRO A 8 7.40 -10.89 -4.49
CA PRO A 8 7.72 -9.64 -5.16
C PRO A 8 9.23 -9.43 -5.19
N LYS A 9 9.79 -9.20 -6.38
CA LYS A 9 11.18 -8.79 -6.55
C LYS A 9 11.28 -7.31 -6.87
N LEU A 10 12.36 -6.68 -6.40
CA LEU A 10 12.62 -5.29 -6.71
C LEU A 10 12.80 -5.09 -8.22
N GLY A 11 12.09 -4.12 -8.79
CA GLY A 11 12.12 -3.81 -10.22
C GLY A 11 11.13 -4.62 -11.07
N GLU A 12 10.49 -5.66 -10.52
CA GLU A 12 9.43 -6.37 -11.20
C GLU A 12 8.09 -5.63 -11.06
N ARG A 13 7.23 -5.79 -12.08
CA ARG A 13 5.87 -5.25 -12.01
C ARG A 13 5.05 -6.10 -11.06
N VAL A 14 4.43 -5.44 -10.08
CA VAL A 14 3.44 -6.06 -9.19
C VAL A 14 2.24 -6.54 -10.03
N PRO A 15 1.62 -7.69 -9.74
CA PRO A 15 0.41 -8.16 -10.42
C PRO A 15 -0.72 -7.16 -10.22
N ASP A 16 -1.60 -7.05 -11.21
CA ASP A 16 -2.85 -6.33 -11.04
C ASP A 16 -3.81 -7.23 -10.25
N PHE A 17 -4.35 -6.70 -9.16
CA PHE A 17 -5.27 -7.43 -8.29
C PHE A 17 -6.43 -6.54 -7.87
N GLU A 18 -7.56 -7.20 -7.64
CA GLU A 18 -8.74 -6.62 -7.01
C GLU A 18 -8.77 -7.01 -5.54
N ALA A 19 -8.96 -6.02 -4.67
CA ALA A 19 -9.08 -6.24 -3.23
C ALA A 19 -10.33 -5.55 -2.69
N GLN A 20 -11.07 -6.26 -1.84
CA GLN A 20 -12.15 -5.64 -1.07
C GLN A 20 -11.54 -4.83 0.07
N THR A 21 -11.88 -3.54 0.14
CA THR A 21 -11.47 -2.66 1.24
C THR A 21 -12.66 -2.23 2.08
N THR A 22 -12.40 -1.54 3.19
CA THR A 22 -13.45 -0.99 4.06
C THR A 22 -14.26 0.15 3.43
N LYS A 23 -13.79 0.74 2.32
CA LYS A 23 -14.51 1.79 1.61
C LYS A 23 -15.20 1.24 0.37
N ASP A 24 -14.44 0.58 -0.51
CA ASP A 24 -14.91 0.00 -1.77
C ASP A 24 -13.97 -1.11 -2.28
N VAL A 25 -14.35 -1.81 -3.35
CA VAL A 25 -13.43 -2.67 -4.09
C VAL A 25 -12.43 -1.80 -4.85
N ILE A 26 -11.14 -2.06 -4.67
CA ILE A 26 -10.08 -1.35 -5.38
C ILE A 26 -9.42 -2.28 -6.40
N ARG A 27 -9.06 -1.70 -7.55
CA ARG A 27 -8.09 -2.28 -8.50
C ARG A 27 -6.75 -1.62 -8.28
N PHE A 28 -5.71 -2.41 -8.01
CA PHE A 28 -4.40 -1.89 -7.64
C PHE A 28 -3.80 -0.97 -8.73
N TYR A 29 -3.93 -1.32 -10.00
CA TYR A 29 -3.40 -0.50 -11.09
C TYR A 29 -4.17 0.82 -11.30
N ASP A 30 -5.45 0.89 -10.93
CA ASP A 30 -6.21 2.14 -11.00
C ASP A 30 -5.71 3.18 -9.98
N ILE A 31 -5.10 2.72 -8.89
CA ILE A 31 -4.41 3.60 -7.93
C ILE A 31 -3.06 4.04 -8.50
N LEU A 32 -2.26 3.11 -9.03
CA LEU A 32 -0.94 3.42 -9.61
C LEU A 32 -1.03 4.39 -10.80
N ARG A 33 -2.06 4.27 -11.64
CA ARG A 33 -2.30 5.14 -12.81
C ARG A 33 -2.52 6.61 -12.45
N GLN A 34 -2.89 6.91 -11.21
CA GLN A 34 -3.02 8.28 -10.73
C GLN A 34 -1.65 8.98 -10.55
N GLY A 35 -0.54 8.24 -10.73
CA GLY A 35 0.81 8.79 -10.75
C GLY A 35 1.44 8.94 -9.37
N PHE A 36 0.91 8.26 -8.35
CA PHE A 36 1.41 8.31 -6.97
C PHE A 36 2.22 7.06 -6.62
N TRP A 37 3.13 7.22 -5.67
CA TRP A 37 3.75 6.09 -4.98
C TRP A 37 2.74 5.42 -4.04
N VAL A 38 2.67 4.10 -4.09
CA VAL A 38 1.76 3.29 -3.25
C VAL A 38 2.58 2.47 -2.26
N LEU A 39 2.27 2.61 -0.98
CA LEU A 39 2.81 1.78 0.10
C LEU A 39 1.72 0.81 0.56
N LEU A 40 1.95 -0.49 0.38
CA LEU A 40 1.06 -1.55 0.84
C LEU A 40 1.71 -2.28 2.01
N PHE A 41 0.98 -2.46 3.11
CA PHE A 41 1.43 -3.20 4.28
C PHE A 41 0.31 -4.13 4.75
N SER A 42 0.70 -5.27 5.32
CA SER A 42 -0.22 -6.26 5.89
C SER A 42 0.07 -6.42 7.39
N HIS A 43 -0.97 -6.65 8.19
CA HIS A 43 -0.84 -7.04 9.59
C HIS A 43 -1.52 -8.40 9.83
N PRO A 44 -0.94 -9.31 10.64
CA PRO A 44 -1.41 -10.68 10.79
C PRO A 44 -2.70 -10.82 11.63
N ALA A 45 -3.00 -9.88 12.54
CA ALA A 45 -4.27 -9.81 13.27
C ALA A 45 -4.48 -8.42 13.89
N PRO A 46 -5.71 -7.86 13.94
CA PRO A 46 -5.99 -6.57 14.57
C PRO A 46 -6.10 -6.73 16.10
N SER A 47 -5.01 -7.03 16.82
CA SER A 47 -5.07 -7.16 18.29
C SER A 47 -3.72 -7.07 19.01
N THR A 48 -2.78 -6.22 18.58
CA THR A 48 -1.57 -5.93 19.40
C THR A 48 -1.14 -4.46 19.30
N PRO A 49 -0.63 -3.87 20.40
CA PRO A 49 -0.38 -2.42 20.54
C PRO A 49 0.72 -1.84 19.61
N VAL A 50 1.34 -2.68 18.77
CA VAL A 50 2.40 -2.28 17.83
C VAL A 50 1.81 -1.81 16.48
N CYS A 51 0.79 -2.49 15.95
CA CYS A 51 0.20 -2.08 14.66
C CYS A 51 -0.59 -0.76 14.75
N THR A 52 -1.10 -0.39 15.93
CA THR A 52 -1.81 0.89 16.14
C THR A 52 -0.84 2.08 16.18
N SER A 53 0.33 1.93 16.79
CA SER A 53 1.33 3.00 16.84
C SER A 53 1.99 3.21 15.47
N GLU A 54 2.23 2.14 14.70
CA GLU A 54 2.69 2.23 13.32
C GLU A 54 1.69 3.02 12.45
N PHE A 55 0.40 2.72 12.57
CA PHE A 55 -0.64 3.45 11.83
C PHE A 55 -0.75 4.93 12.23
N ILE A 56 -0.63 5.24 13.53
CA ILE A 56 -0.62 6.64 14.02
C ILE A 56 0.60 7.40 13.50
N ALA A 57 1.78 6.79 13.49
CA ALA A 57 2.98 7.40 12.94
C ALA A 57 2.84 7.68 11.43
N PHE A 58 2.23 6.76 10.66
CA PHE A 58 1.90 6.99 9.25
C PHE A 58 0.89 8.13 9.06
N ALA A 59 -0.14 8.21 9.91
CA ALA A 59 -1.13 9.28 9.87
C ALA A 59 -0.52 10.66 10.16
N GLN A 60 0.39 10.75 11.14
CA GLN A 60 1.10 11.99 11.46
C GLN A 60 2.00 12.46 10.30
N ASN A 61 2.65 11.52 9.60
CA ASN A 61 3.51 11.82 8.45
C ASN A 61 2.74 11.89 7.12
N TYR A 62 1.43 11.68 7.11
CA TYR A 62 0.60 11.64 5.90
C TYR A 62 0.74 12.92 5.06
N ASN A 63 0.79 14.09 5.70
CA ASN A 63 0.96 15.36 4.99
C ASN A 63 2.34 15.48 4.34
N GLU A 64 3.39 14.96 4.96
CA GLU A 64 4.74 14.93 4.37
C GLU A 64 4.82 13.93 3.20
N PHE A 65 4.19 12.76 3.34
CA PHE A 65 4.06 11.80 2.23
C PHE A 65 3.26 12.39 1.07
N LYS A 66 2.18 13.12 1.34
CA LYS A 66 1.37 13.79 0.30
C LYS A 66 2.18 14.83 -0.47
N LYS A 67 3.02 15.60 0.21
CA LYS A 67 3.96 16.55 -0.43
C LYS A 67 4.98 15.83 -1.31
N LYS A 68 5.59 14.74 -0.81
CA LYS A 68 6.59 13.97 -1.56
C LYS A 68 6.00 13.17 -2.72
N ALA A 69 4.76 12.68 -2.60
CA ALA A 69 4.05 11.96 -3.66
C ALA A 69 3.75 12.85 -4.88
N HIS A 70 3.63 14.17 -4.70
CA HIS A 70 3.47 15.14 -5.80
C HIS A 70 4.81 15.65 -6.35
N SER A 71 5.90 15.49 -5.60
CA SER A 71 7.25 15.80 -6.08
C SER A 71 7.70 14.66 -7.01
N ARG A 72 7.17 14.64 -8.24
CA ARG A 72 7.89 14.03 -9.35
C ARG A 72 9.33 14.53 -9.27
N TYR A 73 10.29 13.61 -9.23
CA TYR A 73 11.69 13.93 -9.44
C TYR A 73 11.78 14.87 -10.64
N SER A 74 12.33 16.06 -10.40
CA SER A 74 12.93 16.85 -11.46
C SER A 74 14.29 16.24 -11.81
#